data_AF-A0AAN8JXN4-F1
#
_entry.id   AF-A0AAN8JXN4-F1
#
_cell.length_a   1.000
_cell.length_b   1.000
_cell.length_c   1.000
_cell.angle_alpha   90.00
_cell.angle_beta   90.00
_cell.angle_gamma   90.00
#
_symmetry.space_group_name_H-M   'P 1'
#
loop_
_entity.id
_entity.type
_entity.pdbx_description
1 polymer ?
#
loop_
_entity_poly.entity_id
_entity_poly.type
_entity_poly.pdbx_seq_one_letter_code
_entity_poly.pdbx_strand_id
1 'polypeptide(L)'
;MLIRLYSSGRVVLEGIRVDFWWHSPESMELVRPSTGDTWNNIAYFRIYVSLPWSDGYSQVFVLYQDGNMRLLNPTPHGLDWAPFGTSVIFGQTDVDDFRPDVSITKVEIEPEELTMKIIYSDGSSTDANLVPYVFSLKPTCMSSTKVKIWCESFCVRSTKIME
;
A
#
# COMPACT_ATOMS: atom_id res chain seq x y z
N MET A 1 -15.86 -0.35 -10.88
CA MET A 1 -15.24 0.53 -11.88
C MET A 1 -13.80 0.86 -11.49
N LEU A 2 -12.85 0.65 -12.41
CA LEU A 2 -11.43 1.02 -12.22
C LEU A 2 -11.20 2.47 -12.64
N ILE A 3 -10.37 3.18 -11.89
CA ILE A 3 -9.95 4.56 -12.16
C ILE A 3 -8.43 4.64 -11.99
N ARG A 4 -7.72 5.11 -13.01
CA ARG A 4 -6.30 5.42 -12.89
C ARG A 4 -6.14 6.78 -12.23
N LEU A 5 -5.54 6.81 -11.04
CA LEU A 5 -5.42 8.01 -10.21
C LEU A 5 -4.08 8.72 -10.43
N TYR A 6 -3.02 7.94 -10.63
CA TYR A 6 -1.68 8.44 -10.91
C TYR A 6 -0.90 7.43 -11.75
N SER A 7 0.00 7.93 -12.60
CA SER A 7 0.89 7.09 -13.40
C SER A 7 2.18 7.83 -13.71
N SER A 8 3.31 7.15 -13.48
CA SER A 8 4.64 7.56 -13.94
C SER A 8 5.40 6.36 -14.50
N GLY A 9 6.62 6.60 -14.99
CA GLY A 9 7.50 5.50 -15.42
C GLY A 9 7.89 4.52 -14.32
N ARG A 10 7.62 4.84 -13.03
CA ARG A 10 8.00 3.99 -11.89
C ARG A 10 6.82 3.44 -11.10
N VAL A 11 5.75 4.21 -10.96
CA VAL A 11 4.62 3.89 -10.08
C VAL A 11 3.30 4.13 -10.80
N VAL A 12 2.34 3.24 -10.59
CA VAL A 12 0.95 3.44 -10.99
C VAL A 12 0.07 3.26 -9.76
N LEU A 13 -0.87 4.19 -9.56
CA LEU A 13 -1.90 4.13 -8.53
C LEU A 13 -3.27 3.99 -9.20
N GLU A 14 -4.02 2.98 -8.79
CA GLU A 14 -5.36 2.71 -9.30
C GLU A 14 -6.36 2.63 -8.14
N GLY A 15 -7.49 3.31 -8.28
CA GLY A 15 -8.62 3.26 -7.37
C GLY A 15 -9.75 2.42 -7.96
N ILE A 16 -10.41 1.62 -7.13
CA ILE A 16 -11.53 0.80 -7.54
C ILE A 16 -12.77 1.23 -6.77
N ARG A 17 -13.83 1.55 -7.53
CA ARG A 17 -15.19 1.73 -7.02
C ARG A 17 -15.97 0.42 -7.14
N VAL A 18 -16.72 0.05 -6.13
CA VAL A 18 -17.56 -1.15 -6.12
C VAL A 18 -18.96 -0.75 -5.69
N ASP A 19 -19.98 -1.15 -6.44
CA ASP A 19 -21.38 -0.78 -6.16
C ASP A 19 -21.98 -1.61 -5.01
N PHE A 20 -21.50 -2.85 -4.83
CA PHE A 20 -21.89 -3.75 -3.75
C PHE A 20 -20.65 -4.25 -3.01
N TRP A 21 -20.31 -3.57 -1.90
CA TRP A 21 -19.27 -3.97 -0.96
C TRP A 21 -19.90 -4.32 0.40
N TRP A 22 -19.25 -5.17 1.19
CA TRP A 22 -19.83 -5.63 2.47
C TRP A 22 -19.92 -4.52 3.53
N HIS A 23 -19.07 -3.49 3.43
CA HIS A 23 -19.17 -2.23 4.20
C HIS A 23 -20.04 -1.16 3.54
N SER A 24 -20.77 -1.46 2.45
CA SER A 24 -21.65 -0.47 1.83
C SER A 24 -22.66 0.08 2.85
N PRO A 25 -22.91 1.40 2.91
CA PRO A 25 -22.54 2.43 1.94
C PRO A 25 -21.21 3.15 2.21
N GLU A 26 -20.42 2.70 3.18
CA GLU A 26 -19.14 3.33 3.49
C GLU A 26 -18.19 3.26 2.28
N SER A 27 -17.39 4.32 2.15
CA SER A 27 -16.40 4.49 1.09
C SER A 27 -15.22 5.31 1.61
N MET A 28 -14.02 5.01 1.13
CA MET A 28 -12.83 5.75 1.43
C MET A 28 -12.62 6.90 0.41
N GLU A 29 -12.15 8.04 0.91
CA GLU A 29 -11.61 9.13 0.12
C GLU A 29 -10.10 8.94 -0.09
N LEU A 30 -9.60 9.12 -1.32
CA LEU A 30 -8.16 9.27 -1.58
C LEU A 30 -7.86 10.72 -1.88
N VAL A 31 -6.79 11.26 -1.28
CA VAL A 31 -6.30 12.61 -1.53
C VAL A 31 -4.82 12.55 -1.86
N ARG A 32 -4.38 13.34 -2.84
CA ARG A 32 -2.96 13.62 -3.09
C ARG A 32 -2.63 15.04 -2.63
N PRO A 33 -2.01 15.21 -1.44
CA PRO A 33 -1.78 16.54 -0.86
C PRO A 33 -0.99 17.49 -1.77
N SER A 34 0.03 16.98 -2.48
CA SER A 34 0.92 17.79 -3.33
C SER A 34 0.21 18.49 -4.50
N THR A 35 -0.88 17.92 -5.01
CA THR A 35 -1.66 18.49 -6.11
C THR A 35 -3.04 19.00 -5.66
N GLY A 36 -3.52 18.56 -4.50
CA GLY A 36 -4.90 18.80 -4.04
C GLY A 36 -5.94 17.93 -4.76
N ASP A 37 -5.51 16.87 -5.45
CA ASP A 37 -6.43 15.95 -6.13
C ASP A 37 -7.19 15.12 -5.09
N THR A 38 -8.51 14.99 -5.29
CA THR A 38 -9.40 14.22 -4.41
C THR A 38 -10.24 13.25 -5.22
N TRP A 39 -10.30 12.00 -4.76
CA TRP A 39 -11.09 10.93 -5.35
C TRP A 39 -11.98 10.27 -4.32
N ASN A 40 -13.29 10.43 -4.51
CA ASN A 40 -14.31 9.86 -3.63
C ASN A 40 -14.79 8.48 -4.09
N ASN A 41 -15.50 7.80 -3.18
CA ASN A 41 -16.17 6.52 -3.38
C ASN A 41 -15.21 5.39 -3.78
N ILE A 42 -14.02 5.34 -3.17
CA ILE A 42 -13.03 4.31 -3.43
C ILE A 42 -13.23 3.18 -2.42
N ALA A 43 -13.49 1.96 -2.90
CA ALA A 43 -13.61 0.78 -2.04
C ALA A 43 -12.23 0.22 -1.66
N TYR A 44 -11.28 0.29 -2.60
CA TYR A 44 -9.88 -0.03 -2.37
C TYR A 44 -9.01 0.58 -3.45
N PHE A 45 -7.72 0.73 -3.19
CA PHE A 45 -6.74 1.13 -4.20
C PHE A 45 -5.58 0.14 -4.26
N ARG A 46 -4.84 0.20 -5.37
CA ARG A 46 -3.72 -0.68 -5.67
C ARG A 46 -2.53 0.14 -6.14
N ILE A 47 -1.34 -0.25 -5.71
CA ILE A 47 -0.08 0.34 -6.18
C ILE A 47 0.66 -0.72 -6.98
N TYR A 48 1.07 -0.31 -8.18
CA TYR A 48 1.95 -1.06 -9.04
C TYR A 48 3.28 -0.35 -9.19
N VAL A 49 4.36 -1.12 -9.31
CA VAL A 49 5.72 -0.59 -9.52
C VAL A 49 6.35 -1.22 -10.76
N SER A 50 7.15 -0.44 -11.47
CA SER A 50 7.89 -0.89 -12.65
C SER A 50 8.85 -2.02 -12.28
N LEU A 51 8.89 -3.07 -13.10
CA LEU A 51 9.85 -4.15 -12.96
C LEU A 51 11.18 -3.75 -13.64
N PRO A 52 12.35 -4.03 -13.04
CA PRO A 52 13.63 -3.66 -13.66
C PRO A 52 14.05 -4.61 -14.79
N TRP A 53 13.36 -5.74 -14.95
CA TRP A 53 13.66 -6.78 -15.93
C TRP A 53 12.58 -6.93 -17.02
N SER A 54 11.57 -6.05 -17.05
CA SER A 54 10.58 -6.00 -18.12
C SER A 54 9.98 -4.59 -18.22
N ASP A 55 9.34 -4.26 -19.34
CA ASP A 55 8.59 -3.00 -19.50
C ASP A 55 7.23 -3.02 -18.74
N GLY A 56 7.02 -4.03 -17.90
CA GLY A 56 5.79 -4.25 -17.15
C GLY A 56 5.79 -3.65 -15.75
N TYR A 57 4.63 -3.71 -15.12
CA TYR A 57 4.44 -3.34 -13.73
C TYR A 57 3.98 -4.56 -12.92
N SER A 58 4.35 -4.60 -11.64
CA SER A 58 3.86 -5.61 -10.70
C SER A 58 3.07 -4.95 -9.58
N GLN A 59 1.94 -5.55 -9.22
CA GLN A 59 1.13 -5.12 -8.09
C GLN A 59 1.85 -5.48 -6.80
N VAL A 60 2.16 -4.48 -5.98
CA VAL A 60 2.91 -4.69 -4.72
C VAL A 60 2.09 -4.38 -3.47
N PHE A 61 0.99 -3.65 -3.63
CA PHE A 61 0.20 -3.18 -2.51
C PHE A 61 -1.27 -3.04 -2.89
N VAL A 62 -2.16 -3.42 -1.96
CA VAL A 62 -3.60 -3.14 -2.00
C VAL A 62 -4.04 -2.73 -0.61
N LEU A 63 -4.84 -1.68 -0.49
CA LEU A 63 -5.51 -1.33 0.76
C LEU A 63 -6.99 -1.15 0.51
N TYR A 64 -7.78 -1.91 1.26
CA TYR A 64 -9.23 -1.87 1.26
C TYR A 64 -9.73 -0.91 2.34
N GLN A 65 -10.93 -0.36 2.12
CA GLN A 65 -11.57 0.55 3.07
C GLN A 65 -11.90 -0.08 4.43
N ASP A 66 -11.91 -1.41 4.53
CA ASP A 66 -12.09 -2.17 5.78
C ASP A 66 -10.75 -2.46 6.49
N GLY A 67 -9.67 -1.78 6.06
CA GLY A 67 -8.34 -1.92 6.60
C GLY A 67 -7.62 -3.21 6.23
N ASN A 68 -8.24 -4.07 5.42
CA ASN A 68 -7.50 -5.19 4.86
C ASN A 68 -6.41 -4.67 3.93
N MET A 69 -5.17 -5.03 4.21
CA MET A 69 -4.00 -4.67 3.44
C MET A 69 -3.37 -5.92 2.85
N ARG A 70 -3.04 -5.88 1.55
CA ARG A 70 -2.29 -6.94 0.87
C ARG A 70 -0.94 -6.41 0.44
N LEU A 71 0.10 -7.11 0.86
CA LEU A 71 1.48 -6.90 0.46
C LEU A 71 1.87 -8.03 -0.48
N LEU A 72 2.32 -7.68 -1.67
CA LEU A 72 2.65 -8.62 -2.73
C LEU A 72 4.11 -8.45 -3.12
N ASN A 73 4.78 -9.58 -3.33
CA ASN A 73 6.14 -9.56 -3.85
C ASN A 73 6.10 -9.20 -5.34
N PRO A 74 7.04 -8.38 -5.82
CA PRO A 74 7.20 -8.15 -7.25
C PRO A 74 7.34 -9.47 -8.00
N THR A 75 6.67 -9.57 -9.14
CA THR A 75 6.66 -10.76 -9.98
C THR A 75 8.08 -11.14 -10.42
N PRO A 76 8.58 -12.35 -10.13
CA PRO A 76 9.94 -12.75 -10.51
C PRO A 76 10.21 -12.64 -12.02
N HIS A 77 11.47 -12.50 -12.40
CA HIS A 77 11.87 -12.47 -13.81
C HIS A 77 11.41 -13.73 -14.56
N GLY A 78 10.82 -13.54 -15.74
CA GLY A 78 10.30 -14.61 -16.58
C GLY A 78 8.93 -15.17 -16.16
N LEU A 79 8.30 -14.58 -15.13
CA LEU A 79 6.93 -14.89 -14.73
C LEU A 79 6.02 -13.69 -14.92
N ASP A 80 4.74 -13.95 -15.17
CA ASP A 80 3.71 -12.91 -15.31
C ASP A 80 2.97 -12.65 -13.99
N TRP A 81 3.07 -13.57 -13.02
CA TRP A 81 2.34 -13.51 -11.76
C TRP A 81 3.08 -14.17 -10.59
N ALA A 82 2.96 -13.59 -9.39
CA ALA A 82 3.39 -14.19 -8.13
C ALA A 82 2.17 -14.60 -7.29
N PRO A 83 1.97 -15.90 -6.97
CA PRO A 83 0.75 -16.38 -6.31
C PRO A 83 0.77 -16.25 -4.78
N PHE A 84 1.76 -15.58 -4.21
CA PHE A 84 1.92 -15.45 -2.77
C PHE A 84 2.09 -13.99 -2.36
N GLY A 85 1.48 -13.66 -1.22
CA GLY A 85 1.53 -12.35 -0.58
C GLY A 85 1.08 -12.47 0.87
N THR A 86 1.21 -11.38 1.59
CA THR A 86 0.78 -11.27 2.98
C THR A 86 -0.48 -10.41 3.05
N SER A 87 -1.46 -10.85 3.84
CA SER A 87 -2.67 -10.07 4.13
C SER A 87 -2.72 -9.80 5.63
N VAL A 88 -2.93 -8.54 6.02
CA VAL A 88 -3.08 -8.12 7.41
C VAL A 88 -4.21 -7.11 7.52
N ILE A 89 -4.80 -6.98 8.70
CA ILE A 89 -5.64 -5.81 9.02
C ILE A 89 -4.72 -4.71 9.54
N PHE A 90 -4.81 -3.53 8.94
CA PHE A 90 -3.95 -2.40 9.25
C PHE A 90 -4.75 -1.28 9.93
N GLY A 91 -4.63 -1.23 11.27
CA GLY A 91 -5.32 -0.28 12.14
C GLY A 91 -5.78 -0.96 13.43
N GLN A 92 -6.44 -0.21 14.30
CA GLN A 92 -7.00 -0.73 15.53
C GLN A 92 -8.35 -1.40 15.23
N THR A 93 -8.48 -2.68 15.59
CA THR A 93 -9.71 -3.44 15.42
C THR A 93 -10.46 -3.53 16.75
N ASP A 94 -11.79 -3.65 16.68
CA ASP A 94 -12.58 -4.06 17.84
C ASP A 94 -12.29 -5.54 18.16
N VAL A 95 -12.03 -5.84 19.43
CA VAL A 95 -11.74 -7.21 19.90
C VAL A 95 -13.00 -8.03 20.10
N ASP A 96 -14.15 -7.36 20.25
CA ASP A 96 -15.44 -7.99 20.48
C ASP A 96 -16.20 -8.26 19.17
N ASP A 97 -15.71 -7.73 18.04
CA ASP A 97 -16.31 -8.00 16.73
C ASP A 97 -15.98 -9.42 16.23
N PHE A 98 -16.96 -10.05 15.59
CA PHE A 98 -16.83 -11.37 15.01
C PHE A 98 -15.80 -11.41 13.88
N ARG A 99 -15.63 -10.30 13.16
CA ARG A 99 -14.64 -10.15 12.10
C ARG A 99 -13.77 -8.93 12.40
N PRO A 100 -12.44 -9.09 12.55
CA PRO A 100 -11.56 -7.94 12.67
C PRO A 100 -11.56 -7.13 11.37
N ASP A 101 -12.00 -5.89 11.47
CA ASP A 101 -11.88 -4.86 10.45
C ASP A 101 -11.58 -3.50 11.08
N VAL A 102 -11.22 -2.54 10.24
CA VAL A 102 -11.05 -1.15 10.64
C VAL A 102 -11.51 -0.25 9.51
N SER A 103 -12.51 0.58 9.77
CA SER A 103 -13.07 1.47 8.75
C SER A 103 -12.14 2.65 8.48
N ILE A 104 -11.66 2.75 7.25
CA ILE A 104 -10.81 3.82 6.74
C ILE A 104 -11.68 4.84 6.02
N THR A 105 -11.65 6.09 6.48
CA THR A 105 -12.44 7.18 5.88
C THR A 105 -11.64 7.92 4.82
N LYS A 106 -10.33 8.09 5.02
CA LYS A 106 -9.48 8.89 4.13
C LYS A 106 -8.05 8.34 4.08
N VAL A 107 -7.45 8.39 2.91
CA VAL A 107 -6.02 8.15 2.71
C VAL A 107 -5.41 9.33 1.96
N GLU A 108 -4.43 9.97 2.59
CA GLU A 108 -3.57 10.96 1.95
C GLU A 108 -2.34 10.22 1.41
N ILE A 109 -2.12 10.23 0.10
CA ILE A 109 -1.06 9.46 -0.55
C ILE A 109 -0.19 10.33 -1.45
N GLU A 110 1.12 10.16 -1.35
CA GLU A 110 2.11 10.70 -2.29
C GLU A 110 2.70 9.55 -3.11
N PRO A 111 2.21 9.28 -4.33
CA PRO A 111 2.58 8.10 -5.10
C PRO A 111 4.06 8.03 -5.49
N GLU A 112 4.72 9.18 -5.66
CA GLU A 112 6.14 9.25 -6.02
C GLU A 112 7.06 8.82 -4.89
N GLU A 113 6.70 9.20 -3.66
CA GLU A 113 7.44 8.89 -2.44
C GLU A 113 6.98 7.58 -1.79
N LEU A 114 5.86 7.00 -2.27
CA LEU A 114 5.22 5.81 -1.71
C LEU A 114 4.91 5.94 -0.21
N THR A 115 4.58 7.16 0.21
CA THR A 115 4.15 7.47 1.58
C THR A 115 2.66 7.72 1.61
N MET A 116 2.02 7.30 2.69
CA MET A 116 0.60 7.54 2.90
C MET A 116 0.29 7.78 4.38
N LYS A 117 -0.69 8.64 4.64
CA LYS A 117 -1.34 8.79 5.94
C LYS A 117 -2.75 8.25 5.83
N ILE A 118 -3.05 7.25 6.64
CA ILE A 118 -4.33 6.56 6.68
C ILE A 118 -5.11 7.09 7.87
N ILE A 119 -6.36 7.52 7.65
CA ILE A 119 -7.23 8.14 8.65
C ILE A 119 -8.46 7.25 8.81
N TYR A 120 -8.73 6.85 10.05
CA TYR A 120 -9.77 5.90 10.40
C TYR A 120 -11.06 6.61 10.82
N SER A 121 -12.16 5.87 10.94
CA SER A 121 -13.47 6.40 11.34
C SER A 121 -13.52 6.92 12.78
N ASP A 122 -12.66 6.40 13.66
CA ASP A 122 -12.50 6.87 15.04
C ASP A 122 -11.70 8.18 15.17
N GLY A 123 -11.22 8.74 14.04
CA GLY A 123 -10.42 9.95 13.97
C GLY A 123 -8.94 9.75 14.25
N SER A 124 -8.50 8.53 14.59
CA SER A 124 -7.09 8.19 14.68
C SER A 124 -6.45 8.11 13.29
N SER A 125 -5.11 8.07 13.24
CA SER A 125 -4.40 7.95 11.96
C SER A 125 -3.08 7.19 12.10
N THR A 126 -2.57 6.70 10.98
CA THR A 126 -1.28 6.01 10.90
C THR A 126 -0.55 6.40 9.63
N ASP A 127 0.73 6.73 9.76
CA ASP A 127 1.63 6.91 8.63
C ASP A 127 2.23 5.58 8.19
N ALA A 128 2.26 5.34 6.88
CA ALA A 128 2.86 4.17 6.27
C ALA A 128 3.81 4.59 5.14
N ASN A 129 4.95 3.89 5.06
CA ASN A 129 5.91 4.02 3.97
C ASN A 129 6.06 2.64 3.32
N LEU A 130 5.80 2.59 2.01
CA LEU A 130 5.96 1.38 1.23
C LEU A 130 7.35 1.37 0.58
N VAL A 131 8.14 0.34 0.90
CA VAL A 131 9.48 0.12 0.31
C VAL A 131 9.48 -1.18 -0.50
N PRO A 132 9.17 -1.12 -1.81
CA PRO A 132 9.21 -2.29 -2.67
C PRO A 132 10.63 -2.84 -2.81
N TYR A 133 10.78 -4.17 -2.75
CA TYR A 133 12.08 -4.83 -2.88
C TYR A 133 12.84 -4.45 -4.16
N VAL A 134 12.12 -4.25 -5.27
CA VAL A 134 12.70 -3.82 -6.56
C VAL A 134 13.48 -2.50 -6.48
N PHE A 135 13.13 -1.60 -5.54
CA PHE A 135 13.86 -0.34 -5.34
C PHE A 135 15.06 -0.49 -4.41
N SER A 136 15.13 -1.58 -3.64
CA SER A 136 16.25 -1.93 -2.75
C SER A 136 17.42 -2.58 -3.51
N LEU A 137 17.18 -3.10 -4.72
CA LEU A 137 18.18 -3.79 -5.55
C LEU A 137 19.21 -2.88 -6.24
N LYS A 138 19.29 -1.57 -5.91
CA LYS A 138 20.43 -0.77 -6.37
C LYS A 138 21.72 -1.45 -5.87
N PRO A 139 22.60 -1.94 -6.75
CA PRO A 139 23.84 -2.56 -6.32
C PRO A 139 24.76 -1.44 -5.85
N THR A 140 24.72 -1.10 -4.56
CA THR A 140 25.89 -0.51 -3.94
C THR A 140 26.95 -1.60 -3.94
N CYS A 141 27.85 -1.54 -4.91
CA CYS A 141 29.10 -2.27 -4.90
C CYS A 141 29.91 -1.77 -3.68
N MET A 142 29.60 -2.27 -2.48
CA MET A 142 30.40 -2.04 -1.28
C MET A 142 31.42 -3.17 -1.19
N SER A 143 32.67 -2.83 -1.47
CA SER A 143 33.81 -3.59 -0.98
C SER A 143 33.76 -3.68 0.55
N SER A 144 34.24 -4.80 1.07
CA SER A 144 34.51 -5.13 2.47
C SER A 144 33.43 -5.92 3.20
N THR A 145 33.78 -7.19 3.35
CA THR A 145 33.37 -8.21 4.32
C THR A 145 32.73 -7.67 5.59
N LYS A 146 31.41 -7.82 5.70
CA LYS A 146 30.71 -8.12 6.96
C LYS A 146 29.56 -9.08 6.66
N VAL A 147 29.65 -10.29 7.21
CA VAL A 147 28.53 -11.25 7.21
C VAL A 147 27.37 -10.59 7.96
N LYS A 148 26.30 -10.28 7.24
CA LYS A 148 25.03 -9.82 7.78
C LYS A 148 24.03 -10.96 7.55
N ILE A 149 23.58 -11.58 8.63
CA ILE A 149 22.46 -12.51 8.58
C ILE A 149 21.22 -11.65 8.28
N TRP A 150 20.69 -11.81 7.06
CA TRP A 150 19.45 -11.16 6.61
C TRP A 150 18.28 -12.07 6.99
N CYS A 151 17.38 -11.56 7.83
CA CYS A 151 16.11 -12.22 8.12
C CYS A 151 15.05 -11.62 7.19
N GLU A 152 14.39 -12.47 6.41
CA GLU A 152 13.24 -12.13 5.58
C GLU A 152 12.07 -11.71 6.48
N SER A 153 11.74 -10.42 6.53
CA SER A 153 10.38 -9.87 6.78
C SER A 153 10.46 -8.35 6.91
N PHE A 154 9.44 -7.69 6.36
CA PHE A 154 9.25 -6.23 6.32
C PHE A 154 9.57 -5.51 7.65
N CYS A 155 10.18 -4.32 7.55
CA CYS A 155 10.36 -3.39 8.67
C CYS A 155 9.34 -2.26 8.55
N VAL A 156 8.30 -2.28 9.39
CA VAL A 156 7.41 -1.13 9.61
C VAL A 156 7.99 -0.33 10.78
N ARG A 157 8.43 0.90 10.54
CA ARG A 157 8.81 1.83 11.62
C ARG A 157 7.60 2.70 11.96
N SER A 158 7.02 2.48 13.13
CA SER A 158 6.10 3.43 13.75
C SER A 158 6.92 4.45 14.55
N THR A 159 6.80 5.73 14.21
CA THR A 159 7.38 6.83 14.99
C THR A 159 6.28 7.38 15.89
N LYS A 160 6.37 7.10 17.19
CA LYS A 160 5.49 7.67 18.19
C LYS A 160 5.98 9.10 18.48
N ILE A 161 5.20 10.12 18.11
CA ILE A 161 5.42 11.48 18.62
C ILE A 161 4.73 11.52 19.99
N MET A 162 5.52 11.73 21.05
CA MET A 162 5.01 12.02 22.40
C MET A 162 4.99 13.54 22.57
N GLU A 163 3.84 14.09 22.94
CA GLU A 163 3.75 15.31 23.75
C GLU A 163 3.69 14.92 25.23
#